data_AF-A0A2D5MNF9-F1
#
_entry.id   AF-A0A2D5MNF9-F1
#
_cell.length_a   1.000
_cell.length_b   1.000
_cell.length_c   1.000
_cell.angle_alpha   90.00
_cell.angle_beta   90.00
_cell.angle_gamma   90.00
#
_symmetry.space_group_name_H-M   'P 1'
#
loop_
_entity.id
_entity.type
_entity.pdbx_description
1 polymer ?
#
loop_
_entity_poly.entity_id
_entity_poly.type
_entity_poly.pdbx_seq_one_letter_code
_entity_poly.pdbx_strand_id
1 'polypeptide(L)'
;MGVRHFISRVATTFLINFSFTYFCVSQEIDIQVNRKGNAKLTVSWSVVENNSKFLLQYADKINSTQWKNIESGFSYEKSWPISKKEYSINLNFDQSERYFRLKMEDSSVPHQLKWFATKMETNPLNSNYPNPELDLSYDNNYFIIESNDIPTFEFVSTTPNALRAQDFRWEIPRFPSPAIETTQIPLLGTVAITTSGMPIYGPNEAQHPDPFGDPYINGILDFCHGHTGGQGDYHFHFAPTCMIEAPDGEEEHYNIIGFALDGYPIIAHYKSLPNKEGAEAFDWQETTGFEPDSDYKASVIDNGQVSEYAWDNHKYNENRPNSTLDECNGRELGIKILSDGTKFNEKAFFNFDYAYFATAEFPYLMAKYKGTPNSAGNTGVPGGGNPNDGGQTGGGEDIITNVNPSDGLSGDTLTLNISLNGNTRPPLPPQQIQARSVSVGTIDLNNLTRPSRTTIRGTLKIPKNAQKGTKGITIIFPGPPGVNNVTFTGEDKFEIK
;
A
#
# COMPACT_ATOMS: atom_id res chain seq x y z
N MET A 1 8.47 -41.71 19.12
CA MET A 1 8.50 -42.70 20.22
C MET A 1 7.56 -42.19 21.33
N GLY A 2 6.55 -42.99 21.74
CA GLY A 2 5.68 -42.92 22.97
C GLY A 2 4.95 -41.60 23.29
N VAL A 3 3.69 -41.56 23.76
CA VAL A 3 3.03 -42.40 24.78
C VAL A 3 1.57 -42.74 24.40
N ARG A 4 1.13 -43.99 24.68
CA ARG A 4 -0.30 -44.38 24.71
C ARG A 4 -0.77 -44.44 26.16
N HIS A 5 -1.87 -43.76 26.49
CA HIS A 5 -2.66 -44.07 27.69
C HIS A 5 -4.10 -44.40 27.29
N PHE A 6 -4.55 -45.60 27.68
CA PHE A 6 -5.95 -46.05 27.63
C PHE A 6 -6.44 -46.19 29.07
N ILE A 7 -7.65 -45.71 29.38
CA ILE A 7 -8.44 -46.23 30.50
C ILE A 7 -9.89 -46.45 30.06
N SER A 8 -10.32 -47.72 30.13
CA SER A 8 -11.69 -48.25 29.89
C SER A 8 -12.61 -48.02 31.11
N ARG A 9 -13.95 -48.11 31.14
CA ARG A 9 -14.95 -49.01 30.53
C ARG A 9 -16.37 -48.47 30.85
N VAL A 10 -17.28 -48.34 29.88
CA VAL A 10 -18.74 -48.58 29.98
C VAL A 10 -19.22 -48.96 28.56
N ALA A 11 -20.11 -49.94 28.44
CA ALA A 11 -20.46 -50.66 27.22
C ALA A 11 -21.05 -49.79 26.08
N THR A 12 -20.20 -49.38 25.15
CA THR A 12 -20.43 -49.35 23.69
C THR A 12 -19.04 -49.41 23.08
N THR A 13 -18.70 -50.44 22.30
CA THR A 13 -17.35 -50.60 21.77
C THR A 13 -17.12 -49.52 20.71
N PHE A 14 -16.28 -48.53 21.00
CA PHE A 14 -15.82 -47.55 20.00
C PHE A 14 -14.40 -47.95 19.57
N LEU A 15 -14.24 -48.31 18.31
CA LEU A 15 -12.93 -48.62 17.72
C LEU A 15 -12.54 -47.44 16.84
N ILE A 16 -11.52 -46.68 17.27
CA ILE A 16 -11.07 -45.48 16.56
C ILE A 16 -9.66 -45.75 16.05
N ASN A 17 -9.54 -45.95 14.75
CA ASN A 17 -8.26 -46.11 14.05
C ASN A 17 -7.92 -44.82 13.31
N PHE A 18 -6.77 -44.23 13.62
CA PHE A 18 -6.21 -43.10 12.88
C PHE A 18 -5.20 -43.62 11.85
N SER A 19 -5.28 -43.11 10.62
CA SER A 19 -4.29 -43.32 9.57
C SER A 19 -3.81 -41.95 9.10
N PHE A 20 -2.49 -41.73 9.13
CA PHE A 20 -1.86 -40.45 8.81
C PHE A 20 -1.09 -40.59 7.50
N THR A 21 -1.23 -39.60 6.62
CA THR A 21 -0.45 -39.52 5.37
C THR A 21 0.20 -38.13 5.34
N TYR A 22 1.52 -38.10 5.62
CA TYR A 22 2.44 -36.96 5.65
C TYR A 22 2.38 -35.96 6.83
N PHE A 23 3.46 -35.16 6.93
CA PHE A 23 4.17 -34.71 8.14
C PHE A 23 3.36 -33.99 9.24
N CYS A 24 3.58 -34.40 10.49
CA CYS A 24 3.46 -33.57 11.69
C CYS A 24 4.36 -34.13 12.79
N VAL A 25 5.12 -33.26 13.47
CA VAL A 25 6.10 -33.62 14.51
C VAL A 25 5.38 -33.73 15.86
N SER A 26 4.60 -34.81 16.05
CA SER A 26 3.79 -35.14 17.25
C SER A 26 2.37 -34.58 17.26
N GLN A 27 1.39 -35.49 17.35
CA GLN A 27 -0.04 -35.21 17.52
C GLN A 27 -0.53 -35.94 18.76
N GLU A 28 -1.37 -35.27 19.56
CA GLU A 28 -2.08 -35.88 20.67
C GLU A 28 -3.59 -35.80 20.39
N ILE A 29 -4.29 -36.89 20.63
CA ILE A 29 -5.73 -36.99 20.37
C ILE A 29 -6.40 -37.44 21.66
N ASP A 30 -7.16 -36.53 22.25
CA ASP A 30 -7.90 -36.77 23.47
C ASP A 30 -9.38 -36.96 23.17
N ILE A 31 -9.96 -37.99 23.75
CA ILE A 31 -11.36 -38.32 23.58
C ILE A 31 -12.01 -38.39 24.95
N GLN A 32 -12.89 -37.44 25.23
CA GLN A 32 -13.66 -37.41 26.47
C GLN A 32 -15.08 -37.90 26.20
N VAL A 33 -15.42 -39.08 26.74
CA VAL A 33 -16.77 -39.66 26.63
C VAL A 33 -17.57 -39.33 27.88
N ASN A 34 -18.63 -38.53 27.72
CA ASN A 34 -19.58 -38.28 28.81
C ASN A 34 -20.75 -39.27 28.69
N ARG A 35 -21.20 -39.83 29.82
CA ARG A 35 -22.17 -40.96 29.95
C ARG A 35 -23.53 -40.81 29.24
N LYS A 36 -23.78 -39.74 28.48
CA LYS A 36 -24.96 -39.52 27.62
C LYS A 36 -24.52 -39.12 26.21
N GLY A 37 -24.42 -40.08 25.29
CA GLY A 37 -24.46 -39.89 23.82
C GLY A 37 -23.47 -38.91 23.17
N ASN A 38 -22.65 -38.21 23.95
CA ASN A 38 -21.84 -37.08 23.53
C ASN A 38 -20.38 -37.41 23.86
N ALA A 39 -19.53 -37.39 22.84
CA ALA A 39 -18.08 -37.36 23.05
C ALA A 39 -17.54 -36.00 22.60
N LYS A 40 -16.49 -35.55 23.26
CA LYS A 40 -15.68 -34.44 22.78
C LYS A 40 -14.42 -35.03 22.16
N LEU A 41 -14.21 -34.77 20.88
CA LEU A 41 -12.95 -35.07 20.21
C LEU A 41 -12.08 -33.81 20.26
N THR A 42 -10.93 -33.93 20.89
CA THR A 42 -9.90 -32.89 20.89
C THR A 42 -8.73 -33.40 20.06
N VAL A 43 -8.30 -32.61 19.09
CA VAL A 43 -7.08 -32.84 18.31
C VAL A 43 -6.11 -31.72 18.64
N SER A 44 -4.90 -32.04 19.06
CA SER A 44 -3.85 -31.06 19.33
C SER A 44 -2.54 -31.41 18.62
N TRP A 45 -1.75 -30.39 18.34
CA TRP A 45 -0.49 -30.51 17.62
C TRP A 45 0.56 -29.54 18.18
N SER A 46 1.82 -29.99 18.17
CA SER A 46 2.97 -29.26 18.73
C SER A 46 3.38 -28.06 17.85
N VAL A 47 3.23 -28.19 16.53
CA VAL A 47 3.59 -27.20 15.50
C VAL A 47 2.47 -27.17 14.45
N VAL A 48 1.89 -25.99 14.22
CA VAL A 48 1.04 -25.72 13.04
C VAL A 48 1.98 -25.07 12.04
N GLU A 49 2.14 -25.63 10.84
CA GLU A 49 2.59 -24.76 9.76
C GLU A 49 1.43 -23.81 9.47
N ASN A 50 1.74 -22.52 9.43
CA ASN A 50 0.79 -21.41 9.28
C ASN A 50 -0.15 -21.53 8.03
N ASN A 51 0.06 -22.53 7.17
CA ASN A 51 -0.66 -22.80 5.91
C ASN A 51 -1.33 -24.18 5.85
N SER A 52 -1.35 -24.93 6.96
CA SER A 52 -2.00 -26.24 7.00
C SER A 52 -3.52 -26.11 7.09
N LYS A 53 -4.23 -26.72 6.14
CA LYS A 53 -5.67 -26.97 6.20
C LYS A 53 -5.93 -28.32 6.86
N PHE A 54 -6.96 -28.41 7.68
CA PHE A 54 -7.42 -29.70 8.20
C PHE A 54 -8.90 -29.92 7.93
N LEU A 55 -9.23 -31.13 7.49
CA LEU A 55 -10.58 -31.59 7.20
C LEU A 55 -10.91 -32.76 8.13
N LEU A 56 -11.95 -32.59 8.95
CA LEU A 56 -12.50 -33.70 9.74
C LEU A 56 -13.68 -34.31 8.99
N GLN A 57 -13.57 -35.61 8.71
CA GLN A 57 -14.57 -36.35 7.94
C GLN A 57 -14.95 -37.63 8.69
N TYR A 58 -16.15 -38.13 8.41
CA TYR A 58 -16.63 -39.40 8.95
C TYR A 58 -17.13 -40.36 7.86
N ALA A 59 -17.16 -41.64 8.20
CA ALA A 59 -17.74 -42.70 7.40
C ALA A 59 -18.45 -43.72 8.30
N ASP A 60 -19.46 -44.41 7.77
CA ASP A 60 -20.23 -45.41 8.50
C ASP A 60 -19.64 -46.85 8.33
N LYS A 61 -18.48 -46.98 7.65
CA LYS A 61 -17.78 -48.26 7.38
C LYS A 61 -16.25 -48.10 7.40
N ILE A 62 -15.54 -49.10 7.94
CA ILE A 62 -14.08 -49.10 8.17
C ILE A 62 -13.23 -48.91 6.90
N ASN A 63 -13.76 -49.25 5.73
CA ASN A 63 -13.09 -49.16 4.43
C ASN A 63 -13.88 -48.30 3.42
N SER A 64 -14.66 -47.34 3.89
CA SER A 64 -15.42 -46.48 2.98
C SER A 64 -14.49 -45.66 2.08
N THR A 65 -14.76 -45.64 0.78
CA THR A 65 -14.17 -44.66 -0.15
C THR A 65 -14.95 -43.34 -0.15
N GLN A 66 -16.14 -43.34 0.45
CA GLN A 66 -17.05 -42.20 0.53
C GLN A 66 -17.00 -41.63 1.96
N TRP A 67 -16.47 -40.42 2.09
CA TRP A 67 -16.31 -39.71 3.36
C TRP A 67 -17.20 -38.47 3.37
N LYS A 68 -17.90 -38.24 4.48
CA LYS A 68 -18.77 -37.07 4.67
C LYS A 68 -18.08 -36.04 5.55
N ASN A 69 -18.16 -34.77 5.18
CA ASN A 69 -17.63 -33.68 5.99
C ASN A 69 -18.51 -33.49 7.24
N ILE A 70 -17.91 -33.15 8.37
CA ILE A 70 -18.68 -32.74 9.56
C ILE A 70 -19.04 -31.26 9.40
N GLU A 71 -20.26 -30.97 8.94
CA GLU A 71 -20.70 -29.60 8.59
C GLU A 71 -21.00 -28.71 9.81
N SER A 72 -21.16 -29.28 11.02
CA SER A 72 -21.48 -28.49 12.22
C SER A 72 -20.26 -27.72 12.73
N GLY A 73 -20.02 -26.53 12.18
CA GLY A 73 -18.97 -25.61 12.61
C GLY A 73 -17.74 -25.54 11.68
N PHE A 74 -17.77 -26.28 10.58
CA PHE A 74 -16.81 -26.20 9.48
C PHE A 74 -17.52 -25.67 8.23
N SER A 75 -17.91 -24.38 8.23
CA SER A 75 -18.13 -23.71 6.95
C SER A 75 -16.75 -23.53 6.32
N TYR A 76 -16.57 -24.11 5.13
CA TYR A 76 -15.38 -24.01 4.29
C TYR A 76 -14.93 -22.54 4.05
N GLU A 77 -15.77 -21.57 4.41
CA GLU A 77 -15.66 -20.16 4.04
C GLU A 77 -15.31 -19.18 5.18
N LYS A 78 -15.09 -19.60 6.45
CA LYS A 78 -15.00 -18.62 7.56
C LYS A 78 -13.80 -18.65 8.50
N SER A 79 -12.72 -19.39 8.25
CA SER A 79 -11.52 -19.24 9.10
C SER A 79 -10.26 -19.69 8.39
N TRP A 80 -9.80 -18.90 7.42
CA TRP A 80 -8.39 -18.91 7.05
C TRP A 80 -7.67 -17.80 7.81
N PRO A 81 -6.46 -18.05 8.35
CA PRO A 81 -5.85 -19.32 8.75
C PRO A 81 -6.32 -19.78 10.14
N ILE A 82 -6.21 -21.09 10.41
CA ILE A 82 -6.53 -21.66 11.72
C ILE A 82 -5.26 -21.72 12.59
N SER A 83 -5.03 -20.68 13.39
CA SER A 83 -3.87 -20.54 14.31
C SER A 83 -3.98 -21.34 15.62
N LYS A 84 -4.96 -22.24 15.75
CA LYS A 84 -5.20 -22.97 17.01
C LYS A 84 -4.34 -24.22 17.05
N LYS A 85 -3.53 -24.43 18.09
CA LYS A 85 -2.81 -25.70 18.35
C LYS A 85 -3.70 -26.84 18.84
N GLU A 86 -4.97 -26.53 19.09
CA GLU A 86 -5.97 -27.45 19.60
C GLU A 86 -7.33 -27.15 18.98
N TYR A 87 -8.00 -28.20 18.50
CA TYR A 87 -9.37 -28.13 18.01
C TYR A 87 -10.25 -29.13 18.75
N SER A 88 -11.42 -28.67 19.18
CA SER A 88 -12.38 -29.45 19.96
C SER A 88 -13.73 -29.48 19.26
N ILE A 89 -14.28 -30.68 19.04
CA ILE A 89 -15.63 -30.87 18.49
C ILE A 89 -16.48 -31.74 19.40
N ASN A 90 -17.73 -31.32 19.61
CA ASN A 90 -18.74 -32.15 20.27
C ASN A 90 -19.38 -33.06 19.23
N LEU A 91 -19.23 -34.36 19.42
CA LEU A 91 -19.81 -35.40 18.59
C LEU A 91 -21.04 -35.96 19.30
N ASN A 92 -22.19 -35.91 18.64
CA ASN A 92 -23.43 -36.54 19.10
C ASN A 92 -23.60 -37.87 18.36
N PHE A 93 -23.66 -38.97 19.09
CA PHE A 93 -23.73 -40.32 18.51
C PHE A 93 -25.13 -40.91 18.69
N ASP A 94 -25.76 -41.21 17.55
CA ASP A 94 -27.06 -41.87 17.42
C ASP A 94 -26.98 -43.40 17.52
N GLN A 95 -26.08 -43.93 18.36
CA GLN A 95 -25.80 -45.37 18.56
C GLN A 95 -25.25 -46.14 17.35
N SER A 96 -24.87 -45.46 16.25
CA SER A 96 -24.22 -46.09 15.10
C SER A 96 -22.69 -46.08 15.22
N GLU A 97 -22.03 -47.18 14.81
CA GLU A 97 -20.57 -47.23 14.70
C GLU A 97 -20.11 -46.27 13.58
N ARG A 98 -19.20 -45.35 13.88
CA ARG A 98 -18.64 -44.40 12.91
C ARG A 98 -17.12 -44.34 12.95
N TYR A 99 -16.54 -44.10 11.80
CA TYR A 99 -15.10 -43.95 11.57
C TYR A 99 -14.81 -42.50 11.25
N PHE A 100 -13.75 -41.95 11.83
CA PHE A 100 -13.33 -40.57 11.62
C PHE A 100 -11.96 -40.53 10.99
N ARG A 101 -11.74 -39.57 10.09
CA ARG A 101 -10.40 -39.24 9.62
C ARG A 101 -10.17 -37.74 9.71
N LEU A 102 -8.97 -37.39 10.14
CA LEU A 102 -8.42 -36.04 10.02
C LEU A 102 -7.50 -36.04 8.80
N LYS A 103 -7.87 -35.29 7.77
CA LYS A 103 -6.99 -35.06 6.62
C LYS A 103 -6.31 -33.71 6.83
N MET A 104 -4.99 -33.72 6.94
CA MET A 104 -4.18 -32.50 6.86
C MET A 104 -3.80 -32.31 5.39
N GLU A 105 -4.13 -31.15 4.84
CA GLU A 105 -3.72 -30.72 3.51
C GLU A 105 -2.81 -29.52 3.74
N ASP A 106 -1.52 -29.69 3.48
CA ASP A 106 -0.64 -28.53 3.34
C ASP A 106 -1.17 -27.72 2.15
N SER A 107 -1.49 -26.44 2.34
CA SER A 107 -1.57 -25.56 1.18
C SER A 107 -0.14 -25.45 0.68
N SER A 108 0.18 -26.17 -0.39
CA SER A 108 1.51 -26.10 -0.99
C SER A 108 1.91 -24.65 -1.27
N VAL A 109 0.93 -23.75 -1.46
CA VAL A 109 1.11 -22.31 -1.71
C VAL A 109 1.24 -21.53 -0.38
N PRO A 110 2.29 -20.70 -0.21
CA PRO A 110 2.45 -19.81 0.93
C PRO A 110 1.28 -18.82 1.09
N HIS A 111 0.80 -18.60 2.32
CA HIS A 111 -0.28 -17.64 2.56
C HIS A 111 0.05 -16.21 2.13
N GLN A 112 1.33 -15.83 2.03
CA GLN A 112 1.74 -14.51 1.58
C GLN A 112 1.27 -14.22 0.15
N LEU A 113 1.25 -15.25 -0.71
CA LEU A 113 0.91 -15.08 -2.12
C LEU A 113 -0.55 -14.71 -2.35
N LYS A 114 -1.44 -14.96 -1.37
CA LYS A 114 -2.86 -14.60 -1.47
C LYS A 114 -3.11 -13.08 -1.45
N TRP A 115 -2.11 -12.29 -1.05
CA TRP A 115 -2.24 -10.83 -0.98
C TRP A 115 -1.78 -10.13 -2.26
N PHE A 116 -1.15 -10.87 -3.17
CA PHE A 116 -0.65 -10.31 -4.42
C PHE A 116 -1.76 -10.20 -5.45
N ALA A 117 -1.60 -9.25 -6.37
CA ALA A 117 -2.50 -9.07 -7.49
C ALA A 117 -2.64 -10.39 -8.27
N THR A 118 -3.87 -10.83 -8.51
CA THR A 118 -4.14 -12.05 -9.27
C THR A 118 -4.11 -11.83 -10.78
N LYS A 119 -4.14 -10.55 -11.19
CA LYS A 119 -4.11 -10.11 -12.58
C LYS A 119 -3.43 -8.74 -12.68
N MET A 120 -2.62 -8.58 -13.73
CA MET A 120 -2.05 -7.30 -14.12
C MET A 120 -2.78 -6.79 -15.37
N GLU A 121 -3.35 -5.58 -15.29
CA GLU A 121 -4.00 -4.93 -16.43
C GLU A 121 -3.16 -3.75 -16.92
N THR A 122 -2.95 -3.68 -18.24
CA THR A 122 -2.27 -2.55 -18.87
C THR A 122 -3.15 -1.32 -18.76
N ASN A 123 -2.60 -0.23 -18.19
CA ASN A 123 -3.26 1.05 -18.30
C ASN A 123 -3.21 1.55 -19.76
N PRO A 124 -4.34 1.93 -20.39
CA PRO A 124 -4.35 2.42 -21.77
C PRO A 124 -3.42 3.63 -22.02
N LEU A 125 -3.18 4.46 -20.99
CA LEU A 125 -2.29 5.62 -21.05
C LEU A 125 -0.80 5.23 -21.04
N ASN A 126 -0.48 3.98 -20.69
CA ASN A 126 0.87 3.42 -20.69
C ASN A 126 1.16 2.60 -21.96
N SER A 127 0.37 2.75 -23.03
CA SER A 127 0.48 1.93 -24.27
C SER A 127 1.82 2.00 -25.01
N ASN A 128 2.71 2.93 -24.65
CA ASN A 128 4.07 3.03 -25.18
C ASN A 128 5.10 2.16 -24.44
N TYR A 129 4.71 1.52 -23.33
CA TYR A 129 5.54 0.65 -22.52
C TYR A 129 5.14 -0.82 -22.74
N PRO A 130 6.01 -1.79 -22.37
CA PRO A 130 5.60 -3.19 -22.27
C PRO A 130 4.38 -3.36 -21.36
N ASN A 131 3.67 -4.47 -21.51
CA ASN A 131 2.60 -4.79 -20.57
C ASN A 131 3.20 -5.02 -19.17
N PRO A 132 2.49 -4.68 -18.08
CA PRO A 132 2.93 -4.99 -16.73
C PRO A 132 3.01 -6.50 -16.52
N GLU A 133 4.10 -6.95 -15.89
CA GLU A 133 4.37 -8.37 -15.60
C GLU A 133 4.64 -8.55 -14.11
N LEU A 134 3.99 -9.57 -13.54
CA LEU A 134 4.18 -10.05 -12.17
C LEU A 134 4.13 -11.57 -12.21
N ASP A 135 5.19 -12.24 -11.76
CA ASP A 135 5.21 -13.68 -11.54
C ASP A 135 5.58 -14.00 -10.09
N LEU A 136 4.94 -15.02 -9.54
CA LEU A 136 5.08 -15.42 -8.15
C LEU A 136 5.46 -16.88 -8.06
N SER A 137 6.59 -17.15 -7.42
CA SER A 137 7.05 -18.49 -7.11
C SER A 137 7.47 -18.60 -5.65
N TYR A 138 7.84 -19.79 -5.19
CA TYR A 138 8.27 -19.99 -3.81
C TYR A 138 9.07 -21.28 -3.66
N ASP A 139 9.89 -21.29 -2.61
CA ASP A 139 10.54 -22.49 -2.09
C ASP A 139 10.25 -22.65 -0.59
N ASN A 140 11.01 -23.48 0.11
CA ASN A 140 10.82 -23.73 1.54
C ASN A 140 11.08 -22.50 2.44
N ASN A 141 11.90 -21.56 1.99
CA ASN A 141 12.40 -20.44 2.79
C ASN A 141 11.87 -19.08 2.31
N TYR A 142 11.63 -18.95 1.00
CA TYR A 142 11.30 -17.69 0.36
C TYR A 142 10.05 -17.82 -0.50
N PHE A 143 9.30 -16.72 -0.58
CA PHE A 143 8.48 -16.47 -1.75
C PHE A 143 9.21 -15.48 -2.64
N ILE A 144 9.05 -15.65 -3.94
CA ILE A 144 9.83 -15.00 -4.98
C ILE A 144 8.86 -14.14 -5.79
N ILE A 145 9.24 -12.88 -5.98
CA ILE A 145 8.47 -11.90 -6.76
C ILE A 145 9.33 -11.52 -7.97
N GLU A 146 8.85 -11.81 -9.17
CA GLU A 146 9.44 -11.36 -10.42
C GLU A 146 8.54 -10.30 -11.05
N SER A 147 9.12 -9.16 -11.44
CA SER A 147 8.35 -8.00 -11.91
C SER A 147 9.13 -7.18 -12.90
N ASN A 148 8.43 -6.65 -13.90
CA ASN A 148 9.02 -5.71 -14.86
C ASN A 148 8.83 -4.23 -14.49
N ASP A 149 8.22 -3.96 -13.33
CA ASP A 149 8.07 -2.62 -12.76
C ASP A 149 7.29 -1.61 -13.62
N ILE A 150 6.50 -2.10 -14.59
CA ILE A 150 5.60 -1.23 -15.34
C ILE A 150 4.31 -1.03 -14.53
N PRO A 151 3.88 0.22 -14.28
CA PRO A 151 2.65 0.49 -13.53
C PRO A 151 1.38 -0.01 -14.23
N THR A 152 0.43 -0.53 -13.45
CA THR A 152 -0.97 -0.80 -13.86
C THR A 152 -1.85 0.47 -13.84
N PHE A 153 -1.33 1.57 -13.31
CA PHE A 153 -1.94 2.90 -13.28
C PHE A 153 -1.25 3.85 -14.28
N GLU A 154 -1.83 5.02 -14.56
CA GLU A 154 -1.20 6.00 -15.48
C GLU A 154 0.18 6.41 -14.95
N PHE A 155 1.23 6.22 -15.74
CA PHE A 155 2.54 6.76 -15.43
C PHE A 155 2.59 8.25 -15.74
N VAL A 156 2.87 9.07 -14.73
CA VAL A 156 3.06 10.52 -14.88
C VAL A 156 4.50 10.88 -14.55
N SER A 157 5.24 11.40 -15.53
CA SER A 157 6.64 11.82 -15.33
C SER A 157 6.71 13.08 -14.47
N THR A 158 7.24 12.95 -13.25
CA THR A 158 7.49 14.06 -12.32
C THR A 158 8.97 14.41 -12.20
N THR A 159 9.85 13.48 -12.57
CA THR A 159 11.30 13.66 -12.68
C THR A 159 11.76 13.65 -14.14
N PRO A 160 13.02 14.04 -14.43
CA PRO A 160 13.60 13.91 -15.77
C PRO A 160 13.86 12.45 -16.22
N ASN A 161 13.70 11.46 -15.34
CA ASN A 161 14.04 10.08 -15.63
C ASN A 161 12.88 9.38 -16.34
N ALA A 162 13.12 8.75 -17.48
CA ALA A 162 12.11 8.00 -18.19
C ALA A 162 11.84 6.64 -17.54
N LEU A 163 10.58 6.21 -17.50
CA LEU A 163 10.18 4.85 -17.09
C LEU A 163 10.78 3.82 -18.05
N ARG A 164 11.31 2.73 -17.49
CA ARG A 164 11.84 1.58 -18.22
C ARG A 164 11.40 0.30 -17.55
N ALA A 165 11.06 -0.71 -18.36
CA ALA A 165 10.84 -2.04 -17.85
C ALA A 165 12.12 -2.57 -17.20
N GLN A 166 11.94 -3.20 -16.04
CA GLN A 166 12.99 -3.80 -15.24
C GLN A 166 12.96 -5.33 -15.38
N ASP A 167 13.92 -5.99 -14.76
CA ASP A 167 13.98 -7.46 -14.65
C ASP A 167 14.24 -7.80 -13.18
N PHE A 168 13.28 -7.44 -12.34
CA PHE A 168 13.42 -7.58 -10.90
C PHE A 168 13.09 -8.99 -10.44
N ARG A 169 13.87 -9.47 -9.47
CA ARG A 169 13.63 -10.72 -8.77
C ARG A 169 13.93 -10.56 -7.29
N TRP A 170 12.91 -10.63 -6.46
CA TRP A 170 13.00 -10.44 -5.01
C TRP A 170 12.72 -11.74 -4.27
N GLU A 171 13.59 -12.11 -3.34
CA GLU A 171 13.40 -13.26 -2.44
C GLU A 171 13.04 -12.76 -1.05
N ILE A 172 11.79 -12.97 -0.66
CA ILE A 172 11.24 -12.48 0.61
C ILE A 172 11.05 -13.65 1.59
N PRO A 173 11.57 -13.57 2.83
CA PRO A 173 11.45 -14.64 3.81
C PRO A 173 9.99 -15.03 4.07
N ARG A 174 9.69 -16.34 4.02
CA ARG A 174 8.36 -16.89 4.35
C ARG A 174 8.06 -16.87 5.84
N PHE A 175 9.09 -16.85 6.68
CA PHE A 175 8.97 -16.97 8.12
C PHE A 175 9.81 -15.88 8.79
N PRO A 176 9.36 -14.61 8.69
CA PRO A 176 10.05 -13.52 9.36
C PRO A 176 10.07 -13.78 10.87
N SER A 177 11.20 -13.49 11.50
CA SER A 177 11.40 -13.59 12.94
C SER A 177 12.01 -12.29 13.42
N PRO A 178 11.61 -11.76 14.60
CA PRO A 178 12.24 -10.57 15.15
C PRO A 178 13.74 -10.76 15.30
N ALA A 179 14.52 -9.77 14.87
CA ALA A 179 15.94 -9.72 15.09
C ALA A 179 16.24 -9.34 16.55
N ILE A 180 17.41 -9.75 17.05
CA ILE A 180 17.88 -9.35 18.39
C ILE A 180 18.05 -7.82 18.44
N GLU A 181 18.58 -7.25 17.37
CA GLU A 181 18.75 -5.81 17.17
C GLU A 181 18.11 -5.42 15.83
N THR A 182 17.33 -4.35 15.82
CA THR A 182 16.71 -3.83 14.60
C THR A 182 17.73 -3.09 13.75
N THR A 183 17.58 -3.14 12.43
CA THR A 183 18.53 -2.53 11.49
C THR A 183 17.87 -1.38 10.73
N GLN A 184 18.52 -0.21 10.68
CA GLN A 184 18.05 0.93 9.88
C GLN A 184 17.89 0.50 8.42
N ILE A 185 16.79 0.91 7.78
CA ILE A 185 16.64 0.72 6.34
C ILE A 185 17.76 1.46 5.59
N PRO A 186 18.20 1.00 4.41
CA PRO A 186 19.21 1.73 3.64
C PRO A 186 18.71 3.14 3.30
N LEU A 187 19.64 4.09 3.25
CA LEU A 187 19.34 5.48 2.89
C LEU A 187 18.76 5.60 1.48
N LEU A 188 19.17 4.73 0.56
CA LEU A 188 18.69 4.68 -0.82
C LEU A 188 18.46 3.24 -1.24
N GLY A 189 17.52 3.04 -2.15
CA GLY A 189 17.17 1.74 -2.71
C GLY A 189 15.96 1.09 -2.06
N THR A 190 15.61 -0.06 -2.59
CA THR A 190 14.42 -0.81 -2.22
C THR A 190 14.47 -1.32 -0.78
N VAL A 191 13.38 -1.12 -0.06
CA VAL A 191 13.19 -1.58 1.33
C VAL A 191 12.01 -2.55 1.48
N ALA A 192 11.09 -2.52 0.52
CA ALA A 192 9.94 -3.41 0.45
C ALA A 192 9.43 -3.49 -0.99
N ILE A 193 8.59 -4.49 -1.26
CA ILE A 193 7.95 -4.70 -2.57
C ILE A 193 6.44 -4.68 -2.39
N THR A 194 5.73 -3.93 -3.23
CA THR A 194 4.27 -3.90 -3.21
C THR A 194 3.68 -5.25 -3.64
N THR A 195 2.40 -5.48 -3.34
CA THR A 195 1.65 -6.65 -3.79
C THR A 195 1.41 -6.71 -5.32
N SER A 196 1.88 -5.69 -6.05
CA SER A 196 1.92 -5.66 -7.52
C SER A 196 3.32 -5.84 -8.10
N GLY A 197 4.35 -6.03 -7.25
CA GLY A 197 5.73 -6.24 -7.68
C GLY A 197 6.55 -4.97 -7.89
N MET A 198 6.05 -3.80 -7.50
CA MET A 198 6.77 -2.52 -7.63
C MET A 198 7.55 -2.16 -6.35
N PRO A 199 8.77 -1.59 -6.43
CA PRO A 199 9.59 -1.22 -5.28
C PRO A 199 9.01 -0.10 -4.40
N ILE A 200 9.31 -0.20 -3.10
CA ILE A 200 9.13 0.85 -2.09
C ILE A 200 10.52 1.23 -1.58
N TYR A 201 10.81 2.53 -1.53
CA TYR A 201 12.05 3.11 -1.02
C TYR A 201 11.81 3.79 0.33
N GLY A 202 12.89 4.21 1.00
CA GLY A 202 12.80 5.05 2.20
C GLY A 202 12.22 6.45 1.91
N PRO A 203 11.91 7.25 2.93
CA PRO A 203 11.23 8.54 2.81
C PRO A 203 12.12 9.68 2.28
N ASN A 204 13.30 9.40 1.71
CA ASN A 204 14.24 10.40 1.23
C ASN A 204 14.69 10.14 -0.23
N GLU A 205 15.05 11.20 -0.93
CA GLU A 205 15.64 11.16 -2.28
C GLU A 205 17.18 10.99 -2.22
N ALA A 206 17.80 10.78 -3.38
CA ALA A 206 19.24 10.93 -3.55
C ALA A 206 19.71 12.38 -3.32
N GLN A 207 21.02 12.61 -3.47
CA GLN A 207 21.67 13.87 -3.11
C GLN A 207 21.23 15.10 -3.94
N HIS A 208 20.61 14.92 -5.11
CA HIS A 208 20.26 15.98 -6.04
C HIS A 208 18.79 15.88 -6.46
N PRO A 209 18.04 17.00 -6.56
CA PRO A 209 18.46 18.39 -6.36
C PRO A 209 18.65 18.78 -4.89
N ASP A 210 17.89 18.16 -3.99
CA ASP A 210 17.81 18.53 -2.59
C ASP A 210 18.35 17.37 -1.74
N PRO A 211 19.49 17.56 -1.06
CA PRO A 211 20.27 16.45 -0.52
C PRO A 211 19.48 15.64 0.51
N PHE A 212 19.13 14.40 0.15
CA PHE A 212 18.41 13.48 1.03
C PHE A 212 17.10 14.07 1.58
N GLY A 213 16.50 14.97 0.82
CA GLY A 213 15.22 15.57 1.11
C GLY A 213 14.06 14.59 0.96
N ASP A 214 12.93 14.93 1.54
CA ASP A 214 11.69 14.17 1.47
C ASP A 214 10.98 14.42 0.12
N PRO A 215 10.85 13.41 -0.76
CA PRO A 215 10.24 13.56 -2.09
C PRO A 215 8.77 14.00 -2.05
N TYR A 216 8.04 13.59 -1.01
CA TYR A 216 6.64 13.95 -0.84
C TYR A 216 6.52 15.43 -0.51
N ILE A 217 7.33 15.92 0.43
CA ILE A 217 7.37 17.35 0.79
C ILE A 217 7.88 18.21 -0.39
N ASN A 218 8.92 17.74 -1.10
CA ASN A 218 9.49 18.45 -2.24
C ASN A 218 8.60 18.42 -3.50
N GLY A 219 7.49 17.68 -3.46
CA GLY A 219 6.49 17.67 -4.54
C GLY A 219 6.99 17.06 -5.83
N ILE A 220 7.88 16.06 -5.74
CA ILE A 220 8.45 15.35 -6.90
C ILE A 220 7.81 13.97 -7.14
N LEU A 221 6.86 13.57 -6.30
CA LEU A 221 6.07 12.35 -6.48
C LEU A 221 4.83 12.61 -7.35
N ASP A 222 4.37 11.58 -8.04
CA ASP A 222 3.13 11.60 -8.79
C ASP A 222 1.89 11.39 -7.89
N PHE A 223 0.71 11.26 -8.51
CA PHE A 223 -0.54 11.09 -7.77
C PHE A 223 -0.63 9.77 -7.00
N CYS A 224 0.18 8.77 -7.35
CA CYS A 224 0.29 7.50 -6.65
C CYS A 224 1.44 7.50 -5.64
N HIS A 225 2.09 8.65 -5.44
CA HIS A 225 3.18 8.86 -4.50
C HIS A 225 4.46 8.07 -4.80
N GLY A 226 4.71 7.82 -6.08
CA GLY A 226 6.00 7.34 -6.56
C GLY A 226 6.54 8.21 -7.68
N HIS A 227 7.71 7.84 -8.17
CA HIS A 227 8.37 8.48 -9.30
C HIS A 227 9.48 7.58 -9.85
N THR A 228 10.10 8.00 -10.95
CA THR A 228 11.19 7.26 -11.60
C THR A 228 12.57 7.67 -11.13
N GLY A 229 13.38 6.69 -10.76
CA GLY A 229 14.80 6.82 -10.46
C GLY A 229 15.68 6.90 -11.71
N GLY A 230 16.98 7.15 -11.51
CA GLY A 230 17.95 7.30 -12.61
C GLY A 230 18.11 6.05 -13.50
N GLN A 231 17.70 4.87 -13.03
CA GLN A 231 17.70 3.63 -13.82
C GLN A 231 16.37 3.40 -14.58
N GLY A 232 15.40 4.30 -14.40
CA GLY A 232 14.06 4.20 -14.97
C GLY A 232 13.14 3.25 -14.22
N ASP A 233 13.54 2.75 -13.04
CA ASP A 233 12.67 2.06 -12.10
C ASP A 233 11.68 3.06 -11.50
N TYR A 234 10.41 2.68 -11.42
CA TYR A 234 9.41 3.43 -10.67
C TYR A 234 9.39 2.93 -9.23
N HIS A 235 9.42 3.83 -8.26
CA HIS A 235 9.36 3.43 -6.85
C HIS A 235 8.56 4.41 -6.01
N PHE A 236 7.98 3.89 -4.92
CA PHE A 236 7.20 4.66 -3.96
C PHE A 236 8.06 5.16 -2.81
N HIS A 237 7.82 6.39 -2.36
CA HIS A 237 8.40 6.96 -1.14
C HIS A 237 7.37 7.19 -0.02
N PHE A 238 6.08 7.09 -0.38
CA PHE A 238 4.94 7.24 0.52
C PHE A 238 3.90 6.18 0.15
N ALA A 239 2.87 6.01 0.99
CA ALA A 239 1.80 5.03 0.76
C ALA A 239 1.22 5.09 -0.66
N PRO A 240 1.19 3.98 -1.43
CA PRO A 240 0.78 3.94 -2.84
C PRO A 240 -0.74 4.06 -2.99
N THR A 241 -1.31 5.24 -2.76
CA THR A 241 -2.76 5.44 -2.59
C THR A 241 -3.60 5.01 -3.79
N CYS A 242 -3.06 5.08 -5.01
CA CYS A 242 -3.76 4.60 -6.19
C CYS A 242 -3.88 3.06 -6.23
N MET A 243 -3.07 2.35 -5.46
CA MET A 243 -3.04 0.87 -5.37
C MET A 243 -3.67 0.33 -4.08
N ILE A 244 -3.88 1.20 -3.08
CA ILE A 244 -4.58 0.85 -1.83
C ILE A 244 -6.04 0.49 -2.11
N GLU A 245 -6.58 0.85 -3.27
CA GLU A 245 -7.79 0.25 -3.84
C GLU A 245 -7.37 -0.89 -4.77
N ALA A 246 -7.21 -2.11 -4.21
CA ALA A 246 -7.03 -3.43 -4.81
C ALA A 246 -6.61 -3.39 -6.28
N PRO A 247 -5.37 -3.79 -6.59
CA PRO A 247 -4.86 -3.77 -7.96
C PRO A 247 -5.76 -4.47 -8.98
N ASP A 248 -6.55 -5.44 -8.53
CA ASP A 248 -7.50 -6.25 -9.30
C ASP A 248 -8.98 -6.10 -8.83
N GLY A 249 -9.26 -5.21 -7.89
CA GLY A 249 -10.62 -4.98 -7.34
C GLY A 249 -11.07 -5.98 -6.27
N GLU A 250 -10.23 -6.94 -5.87
CA GLU A 250 -10.55 -7.93 -4.84
C GLU A 250 -10.37 -7.39 -3.42
N GLU A 251 -11.44 -7.49 -2.62
CA GLU A 251 -11.54 -6.74 -1.37
C GLU A 251 -10.55 -7.18 -0.27
N GLU A 252 -10.15 -8.44 -0.29
CA GLU A 252 -9.14 -8.95 0.64
C GLU A 252 -7.77 -8.27 0.41
N HIS A 253 -7.43 -7.92 -0.84
CA HIS A 253 -6.12 -7.38 -1.21
C HIS A 253 -5.90 -5.93 -0.73
N TYR A 254 -6.92 -5.24 -0.22
CA TYR A 254 -6.79 -3.88 0.32
C TYR A 254 -5.92 -3.80 1.60
N ASN A 255 -5.75 -4.92 2.32
CA ASN A 255 -5.20 -4.88 3.68
C ASN A 255 -3.66 -4.90 3.74
N ILE A 256 -2.99 -5.65 2.87
CA ILE A 256 -1.52 -5.68 2.77
C ILE A 256 -1.13 -5.06 1.43
N ILE A 257 -0.35 -3.98 1.49
CA ILE A 257 0.11 -3.26 0.28
C ILE A 257 1.48 -3.72 -0.19
N GLY A 258 2.22 -4.47 0.62
CA GLY A 258 3.54 -4.96 0.28
C GLY A 258 4.19 -5.76 1.40
N PHE A 259 5.38 -6.27 1.12
CA PHE A 259 6.22 -6.99 2.07
C PHE A 259 7.61 -6.36 2.13
N ALA A 260 8.08 -6.12 3.35
CA ALA A 260 9.44 -5.70 3.62
C ALA A 260 10.45 -6.79 3.24
N LEU A 261 11.70 -6.39 2.97
CA LEU A 261 12.77 -7.34 2.64
C LEU A 261 13.13 -8.31 3.79
N ASP A 262 12.65 -8.05 5.01
CA ASP A 262 12.74 -8.96 6.16
C ASP A 262 11.57 -9.95 6.28
N GLY A 263 10.56 -9.85 5.41
CA GLY A 263 9.42 -10.75 5.30
C GLY A 263 8.14 -10.30 6.01
N TYR A 264 8.18 -9.21 6.79
CA TYR A 264 7.00 -8.68 7.45
C TYR A 264 6.09 -7.88 6.49
N PRO A 265 4.76 -7.93 6.65
CA PRO A 265 3.84 -7.19 5.80
C PRO A 265 3.80 -5.70 6.13
N ILE A 266 3.44 -4.90 5.14
CA ILE A 266 3.09 -3.48 5.27
C ILE A 266 1.58 -3.33 5.09
N ILE A 267 0.90 -2.81 6.10
CA ILE A 267 -0.55 -2.63 6.14
C ILE A 267 -0.89 -1.15 5.94
N ALA A 268 -1.80 -0.84 5.01
CA ALA A 268 -2.14 0.55 4.71
C ALA A 268 -3.50 1.00 5.27
N HIS A 269 -4.56 0.22 5.04
CA HIS A 269 -5.93 0.55 5.44
C HIS A 269 -6.70 -0.73 5.75
N TYR A 270 -7.57 -0.67 6.76
CA TYR A 270 -8.56 -1.72 6.99
C TYR A 270 -9.91 -1.21 6.49
N LYS A 271 -10.05 -1.07 5.17
CA LYS A 271 -11.33 -0.61 4.62
C LYS A 271 -12.45 -1.63 4.83
N SER A 272 -12.13 -2.92 5.00
CA SER A 272 -13.15 -3.95 5.21
C SER A 272 -12.60 -5.29 5.71
N LEU A 273 -13.45 -6.00 6.46
CA LEU A 273 -13.30 -7.43 6.72
C LEU A 273 -14.11 -8.19 5.66
N PRO A 274 -13.69 -9.39 5.22
CA PRO A 274 -14.48 -10.18 4.28
C PRO A 274 -15.95 -10.30 4.73
N ASN A 275 -16.88 -9.85 3.87
CA ASN A 275 -18.33 -9.79 4.11
C ASN A 275 -18.83 -8.73 5.12
N LYS A 276 -18.08 -7.65 5.36
CA LYS A 276 -18.56 -6.45 6.06
C LYS A 276 -18.37 -5.21 5.19
N GLU A 277 -19.48 -4.68 4.67
CA GLU A 277 -19.51 -3.42 3.92
C GLU A 277 -19.65 -2.21 4.86
N GLY A 278 -18.91 -1.13 4.58
CA GLY A 278 -19.05 0.17 5.24
C GLY A 278 -17.71 0.78 5.68
N ALA A 279 -17.69 2.11 5.92
CA ALA A 279 -16.52 2.89 6.38
C ALA A 279 -16.03 2.52 7.81
N GLU A 280 -16.43 1.37 8.32
CA GLU A 280 -16.26 0.94 9.69
C GLU A 280 -15.44 -0.36 9.75
N ALA A 281 -14.12 -0.27 9.56
CA ALA A 281 -13.19 -1.22 10.20
C ALA A 281 -11.70 -0.85 10.18
N PHE A 282 -11.26 0.39 9.89
CA PHE A 282 -10.13 1.15 10.47
C PHE A 282 -9.50 2.12 9.43
N ASP A 283 -9.71 3.42 9.69
CA ASP A 283 -9.04 4.58 9.07
C ASP A 283 -7.52 4.58 9.36
N TRP A 284 -6.78 5.66 9.07
CA TRP A 284 -5.39 5.88 9.50
C TRP A 284 -5.27 5.90 11.04
N GLN A 285 -5.38 4.73 11.66
CA GLN A 285 -5.40 4.59 13.12
C GLN A 285 -4.01 4.59 13.72
N GLU A 286 -3.01 4.26 12.91
CA GLU A 286 -1.66 4.12 13.39
C GLU A 286 -0.93 5.45 13.30
N THR A 287 -0.31 5.83 14.41
CA THR A 287 0.43 7.07 14.55
C THR A 287 1.88 6.73 14.82
N THR A 288 2.77 7.27 13.99
CA THR A 288 4.21 7.05 14.12
C THR A 288 4.76 7.69 15.40
N GLY A 289 5.84 7.13 15.94
CA GLY A 289 6.59 7.75 17.05
C GLY A 289 7.60 8.80 16.59
N PHE A 290 7.81 8.99 15.29
CA PHE A 290 8.76 9.98 14.77
C PHE A 290 8.23 11.39 14.86
N GLU A 291 9.06 12.31 15.33
CA GLU A 291 8.77 13.74 15.39
C GLU A 291 9.83 14.53 14.61
N PRO A 292 9.43 15.54 13.83
CA PRO A 292 10.38 16.45 13.21
C PRO A 292 11.04 17.35 14.26
N ASP A 293 12.31 17.68 14.05
CA ASP A 293 13.01 18.73 14.78
C ASP A 293 12.24 20.06 14.66
N SER A 294 12.27 20.88 15.70
CA SER A 294 11.42 22.10 15.77
C SER A 294 11.66 23.07 14.61
N ASP A 295 12.91 23.20 14.19
CA ASP A 295 13.30 24.10 13.10
C ASP A 295 12.82 23.56 11.76
N TYR A 296 13.01 22.26 11.51
CA TYR A 296 12.51 21.59 10.32
C TYR A 296 10.99 21.63 10.26
N LYS A 297 10.32 21.38 11.38
CA LYS A 297 8.86 21.52 11.48
C LYS A 297 8.42 22.93 11.10
N ALA A 298 9.03 23.94 11.70
CA ALA A 298 8.64 25.32 11.46
C ALA A 298 8.92 25.73 10.01
N SER A 299 10.10 25.42 9.46
CA SER A 299 10.53 25.95 8.17
C SER A 299 10.03 25.14 6.98
N VAL A 300 10.13 23.81 7.05
CA VAL A 300 9.82 22.88 5.96
C VAL A 300 8.34 22.48 6.01
N ILE A 301 7.89 21.93 7.14
CA ILE A 301 6.53 21.37 7.24
C ILE A 301 5.47 22.48 7.30
N ASP A 302 5.66 23.49 8.17
CA ASP A 302 4.66 24.52 8.41
C ASP A 302 4.75 25.69 7.41
N ASN A 303 5.95 25.98 6.89
CA ASN A 303 6.21 27.11 5.98
C ASN A 303 6.62 26.71 4.56
N GLY A 304 6.66 25.41 4.24
CA GLY A 304 6.83 24.92 2.87
C GLY A 304 8.21 25.17 2.24
N GLN A 305 9.26 25.29 3.05
CA GLN A 305 10.63 25.26 2.51
C GLN A 305 10.96 23.88 1.94
N VAL A 306 12.00 23.84 1.10
CA VAL A 306 12.56 22.60 0.56
C VAL A 306 13.05 21.72 1.71
N SER A 307 12.69 20.45 1.66
CA SER A 307 13.20 19.42 2.55
C SER A 307 14.62 19.01 2.13
N GLU A 308 15.52 18.95 3.11
CA GLU A 308 16.86 18.37 3.00
C GLU A 308 17.11 17.49 4.24
N TYR A 309 17.94 16.45 4.11
CA TYR A 309 18.34 15.56 5.19
C TYR A 309 17.15 15.08 6.06
N ALA A 310 16.12 14.52 5.42
CA ALA A 310 14.86 14.18 6.07
C ALA A 310 15.05 13.27 7.30
N TRP A 311 15.93 12.26 7.22
CA TRP A 311 16.25 11.38 8.35
C TRP A 311 16.91 12.10 9.53
N ASP A 312 17.85 13.01 9.26
CA ASP A 312 18.56 13.73 10.34
C ASP A 312 17.64 14.73 11.07
N ASN A 313 16.60 15.19 10.37
CA ASN A 313 15.62 16.13 10.87
C ASN A 313 14.40 15.47 11.54
N HIS A 314 14.38 14.15 11.68
CA HIS A 314 13.33 13.42 12.42
C HIS A 314 13.94 12.53 13.49
N LYS A 315 13.29 12.46 14.65
CA LYS A 315 13.71 11.61 15.76
C LYS A 315 12.56 10.79 16.28
N TYR A 316 12.82 9.52 16.55
CA TYR A 316 11.85 8.67 17.22
C TYR A 316 11.74 9.04 18.70
N ASN A 317 10.52 9.19 19.18
CA ASN A 317 10.19 9.41 20.58
C ASN A 317 9.21 8.32 21.04
N GLU A 318 9.70 7.37 21.83
CA GLU A 318 8.91 6.28 22.40
C GLU A 318 7.74 6.76 23.30
N ASN A 319 7.83 8.00 23.78
CA ASN A 319 6.84 8.62 24.66
C ASN A 319 5.96 9.64 23.90
N ARG A 320 6.01 9.69 22.57
CA ARG A 320 5.19 10.60 21.77
C ARG A 320 3.70 10.33 22.06
N PRO A 321 2.94 11.33 22.53
CA PRO A 321 1.52 11.13 22.84
C PRO A 321 0.75 10.60 21.63
N ASN A 322 -0.10 9.59 21.88
CA ASN A 322 -0.92 8.93 20.87
C ASN A 322 -0.17 8.14 19.79
N SER A 323 1.17 8.05 19.85
CA SER A 323 1.90 7.12 18.99
C SER A 323 1.49 5.69 19.31
N THR A 324 1.33 4.88 18.26
CA THR A 324 0.92 3.48 18.35
C THR A 324 1.97 2.53 17.80
N LEU A 325 2.95 3.07 17.06
CA LEU A 325 3.98 2.33 16.37
C LEU A 325 5.33 2.43 17.09
N ASP A 326 6.11 1.35 17.01
CA ASP A 326 7.48 1.29 17.49
C ASP A 326 8.46 2.02 16.55
N GLU A 327 9.75 2.02 16.91
CA GLU A 327 10.81 2.71 16.17
C GLU A 327 11.00 2.16 14.73
N CYS A 328 10.45 1.00 14.42
CA CYS A 328 10.51 0.45 13.06
C CYS A 328 9.36 0.99 12.18
N ASN A 329 8.46 1.80 12.73
CA ASN A 329 7.18 2.21 12.15
C ASN A 329 6.18 1.05 11.97
N GLY A 330 6.16 0.14 12.94
CA GLY A 330 5.22 -0.98 12.98
C GLY A 330 4.82 -1.35 14.40
N ARG A 331 4.06 -2.43 14.57
CA ARG A 331 3.71 -2.97 15.89
C ARG A 331 3.36 -4.44 15.85
N GLU A 332 3.35 -5.07 17.02
CA GLU A 332 2.75 -6.39 17.16
C GLU A 332 1.26 -6.35 16.79
N LEU A 333 0.83 -7.35 16.02
CA LEU A 333 -0.57 -7.59 15.70
C LEU A 333 -1.29 -8.16 16.92
N GLY A 334 -2.59 -7.94 17.08
CA GLY A 334 -3.29 -8.35 18.30
C GLY A 334 -4.80 -8.51 18.13
N ILE A 335 -5.50 -8.49 19.27
CA ILE A 335 -6.96 -8.42 19.27
C ILE A 335 -7.38 -6.96 19.22
N LYS A 336 -8.16 -6.58 18.21
CA LYS A 336 -8.79 -5.27 18.08
C LYS A 336 -10.28 -5.36 18.38
N ILE A 337 -10.85 -4.28 18.92
CA ILE A 337 -12.30 -4.14 19.09
C ILE A 337 -12.78 -3.21 17.98
N LEU A 338 -13.66 -3.72 17.12
CA LEU A 338 -14.27 -2.93 16.05
C LEU A 338 -15.31 -1.96 16.62
N SER A 339 -15.77 -1.00 15.82
CA SER A 339 -16.81 -0.03 16.19
C SER A 339 -18.10 -0.70 16.68
N ASP A 340 -18.46 -1.85 16.09
CA ASP A 340 -19.63 -2.65 16.46
C ASP A 340 -19.41 -3.54 17.72
N GLY A 341 -18.25 -3.44 18.37
CA GLY A 341 -17.88 -4.22 19.55
C GLY A 341 -17.36 -5.63 19.24
N THR A 342 -17.29 -6.03 17.98
CA THR A 342 -16.72 -7.33 17.57
C THR A 342 -15.23 -7.38 17.91
N LYS A 343 -14.78 -8.53 18.42
CA LYS A 343 -13.34 -8.83 18.57
C LYS A 343 -12.79 -9.32 17.24
N PHE A 344 -11.86 -8.58 16.67
CA PHE A 344 -11.08 -8.96 15.50
C PHE A 344 -9.69 -9.43 15.93
N ASN A 345 -9.22 -10.55 15.37
CA ASN A 345 -7.90 -11.10 15.67
C ASN A 345 -6.98 -10.88 14.48
N GLU A 346 -6.15 -9.83 14.54
CA GLU A 346 -5.21 -9.47 13.48
C GLU A 346 -4.18 -10.58 13.25
N LYS A 347 -3.61 -11.16 14.32
CA LYS A 347 -2.62 -12.25 14.20
C LYS A 347 -3.18 -13.44 13.44
N ALA A 348 -4.44 -13.79 13.73
CA ALA A 348 -5.10 -14.84 12.97
C ALA A 348 -5.30 -14.39 11.53
N PHE A 349 -5.97 -13.26 11.28
CA PHE A 349 -6.32 -12.81 9.93
C PHE A 349 -5.12 -12.67 8.98
N PHE A 350 -4.06 -12.00 9.42
CA PHE A 350 -2.87 -11.77 8.60
C PHE A 350 -1.87 -12.91 8.62
N ASN A 351 -1.92 -13.75 9.67
CA ASN A 351 -0.97 -14.83 9.91
C ASN A 351 0.47 -14.34 10.19
N PHE A 352 0.58 -13.17 10.80
CA PHE A 352 1.83 -12.57 11.26
C PHE A 352 1.71 -12.16 12.73
N ASP A 353 2.83 -12.08 13.43
CA ASP A 353 2.90 -11.55 14.79
C ASP A 353 3.17 -10.04 14.84
N TYR A 354 3.75 -9.48 13.78
CA TYR A 354 4.13 -8.09 13.62
C TYR A 354 3.81 -7.60 12.20
N ALA A 355 3.55 -6.30 12.05
CA ALA A 355 3.43 -5.64 10.75
C ALA A 355 3.93 -4.20 10.81
N TYR A 356 4.40 -3.72 9.67
CA TYR A 356 4.59 -2.30 9.40
C TYR A 356 3.27 -1.65 9.03
N PHE A 357 3.16 -0.35 9.25
CA PHE A 357 1.94 0.39 8.96
C PHE A 357 2.23 1.63 8.15
N ALA A 358 1.44 1.82 7.09
CA ALA A 358 1.45 3.07 6.37
C ALA A 358 0.89 4.18 7.26
N THR A 359 1.56 5.32 7.29
CA THR A 359 1.19 6.51 8.07
C THR A 359 1.20 7.75 7.19
N ALA A 360 0.41 8.75 7.56
CA ALA A 360 0.43 10.06 6.88
C ALA A 360 1.65 10.92 7.28
N GLU A 361 2.39 10.50 8.30
CA GLU A 361 3.56 11.17 8.84
C GLU A 361 4.83 10.35 8.58
N PHE A 362 5.97 11.02 8.50
CA PHE A 362 7.30 10.42 8.34
C PHE A 362 7.50 9.31 9.38
N PRO A 363 8.04 8.12 9.02
CA PRO A 363 8.70 7.76 7.75
C PRO A 363 7.74 7.14 6.72
N TYR A 364 6.44 7.35 6.89
CA TYR A 364 5.35 6.90 6.02
C TYR A 364 5.09 5.41 5.93
N LEU A 365 6.13 4.56 5.90
CA LEU A 365 5.99 3.12 5.75
C LEU A 365 6.85 2.37 6.76
N MET A 366 8.16 2.67 6.79
CA MET A 366 9.13 1.92 7.57
C MET A 366 10.33 2.77 7.97
N ALA A 367 10.94 2.49 9.12
CA ALA A 367 12.23 3.08 9.52
C ALA A 367 13.35 2.05 9.76
N LYS A 368 12.99 0.88 10.27
CA LYS A 368 13.95 -0.20 10.56
C LYS A 368 13.35 -1.55 10.18
N TYR A 369 14.22 -2.50 9.85
CA TYR A 369 13.85 -3.90 9.76
C TYR A 369 13.64 -4.47 11.16
N LYS A 370 12.48 -5.08 11.37
CA LYS A 370 12.10 -5.76 12.61
C LYS A 370 12.71 -7.15 12.64
N GLY A 371 12.74 -7.80 11.48
CA GLY A 371 13.43 -9.06 11.26
C GLY A 371 14.83 -8.89 10.66
N THR A 372 15.36 -9.98 10.13
CA THR A 372 16.63 -9.95 9.40
C THR A 372 16.34 -9.80 7.90
N PRO A 373 16.68 -8.66 7.28
CA PRO A 373 16.44 -8.47 5.86
C PRO A 373 17.27 -9.45 5.04
N ASN A 374 16.69 -9.96 3.95
CA ASN A 374 17.47 -10.73 3.01
C ASN A 374 18.45 -9.80 2.27
N SER A 375 19.75 -10.10 2.33
CA SER A 375 20.79 -9.35 1.61
C SER A 375 20.73 -9.58 0.08
N ALA A 376 19.95 -10.56 -0.38
CA ALA A 376 19.94 -11.05 -1.76
C ALA A 376 18.98 -10.33 -2.73
N GLY A 377 18.36 -9.23 -2.32
CA GLY A 377 17.32 -8.56 -3.13
C GLY A 377 17.76 -8.03 -4.50
N ASN A 378 19.06 -7.93 -4.81
CA ASN A 378 19.45 -7.34 -6.08
C ASN A 378 20.43 -8.19 -6.90
N THR A 379 19.89 -9.11 -7.71
CA THR A 379 20.61 -9.62 -8.89
C THR A 379 20.65 -8.61 -10.05
N GLY A 380 20.02 -7.44 -9.89
CA GLY A 380 20.08 -6.29 -10.80
C GLY A 380 20.78 -5.06 -10.19
N VAL A 381 22.06 -5.20 -9.81
CA VAL A 381 23.01 -4.10 -9.49
C VAL A 381 22.48 -2.95 -8.60
N PRO A 382 22.79 -2.94 -7.28
CA PRO A 382 22.57 -1.77 -6.44
C PRO A 382 23.80 -0.84 -6.46
N GLY A 383 23.55 0.46 -6.71
CA GLY A 383 24.36 1.57 -6.19
C GLY A 383 25.70 1.85 -6.87
N GLY A 384 25.75 2.92 -7.67
CA GLY A 384 27.02 3.47 -8.16
C GLY A 384 26.87 4.62 -9.15
N GLY A 385 26.20 5.71 -8.77
CA GLY A 385 26.25 6.96 -9.54
C GLY A 385 27.67 7.53 -9.52
N ASN A 386 28.33 7.48 -10.68
CA ASN A 386 29.65 8.07 -10.93
C ASN A 386 29.55 9.61 -10.85
N PRO A 387 30.38 10.31 -10.03
CA PRO A 387 30.21 11.74 -9.75
C PRO A 387 30.83 12.63 -10.83
N ASN A 388 30.42 12.45 -12.09
CA ASN A 388 30.82 13.31 -13.20
C ASN A 388 29.74 13.31 -14.29
N ASP A 389 28.66 14.07 -14.08
CA ASP A 389 28.05 14.77 -15.21
C ASP A 389 27.46 16.09 -14.72
N GLY A 390 27.92 17.18 -15.34
CA GLY A 390 27.61 18.55 -14.94
C GLY A 390 26.70 19.24 -15.94
N GLY A 391 25.89 20.18 -15.43
CA GLY A 391 25.08 21.14 -16.20
C GLY A 391 23.60 20.73 -16.28
N GLN A 392 22.60 21.59 -16.08
CA GLN A 392 22.52 23.02 -16.39
C GLN A 392 21.34 23.65 -15.62
N THR A 393 21.47 24.91 -15.20
CA THR A 393 20.41 25.72 -14.58
C THR A 393 19.56 26.45 -15.65
N GLY A 394 18.24 26.53 -15.47
CA GLY A 394 17.30 27.41 -16.20
C GLY A 394 15.98 27.49 -15.40
N GLY A 395 15.28 28.60 -15.17
CA GLY A 395 14.98 29.79 -15.98
C GLY A 395 13.45 29.83 -16.15
N GLY A 396 12.74 30.75 -15.48
CA GLY A 396 11.26 30.72 -15.34
C GLY A 396 10.49 30.72 -16.67
N GLU A 397 9.64 29.71 -16.87
CA GLU A 397 8.85 29.52 -18.09
C GLU A 397 7.51 30.28 -18.08
N ASP A 398 7.14 30.82 -19.24
CA ASP A 398 5.86 31.48 -19.53
C ASP A 398 4.72 30.45 -19.64
N ILE A 399 3.79 30.51 -18.70
CA ILE A 399 2.72 29.51 -18.53
C ILE A 399 1.57 29.68 -19.54
N ILE A 400 1.35 30.87 -20.09
CA ILE A 400 0.19 31.11 -20.97
C ILE A 400 0.59 30.80 -22.41
N THR A 401 0.11 29.67 -22.93
CA THR A 401 0.49 29.18 -24.26
C THR A 401 -0.32 29.81 -25.38
N ASN A 402 -1.57 30.21 -25.12
CA ASN A 402 -2.42 30.85 -26.13
C ASN A 402 -3.57 31.66 -25.50
N VAL A 403 -4.03 32.71 -26.20
CA VAL A 403 -5.21 33.51 -25.84
C VAL A 403 -6.03 33.76 -27.10
N ASN A 404 -7.33 33.43 -27.06
CA ASN A 404 -8.22 33.63 -28.21
C ASN A 404 -9.54 34.32 -27.79
N PRO A 405 -9.91 35.48 -28.37
CA PRO A 405 -9.07 36.33 -29.24
C PRO A 405 -7.88 36.92 -28.46
N SER A 406 -6.79 37.23 -29.16
CA SER A 406 -5.58 37.85 -28.58
C SER A 406 -5.57 39.39 -28.64
N ASP A 407 -6.61 40.01 -29.21
CA ASP A 407 -6.73 41.47 -29.28
C ASP A 407 -8.19 41.95 -29.29
N GLY A 408 -8.39 43.25 -29.04
CA GLY A 408 -9.70 43.92 -29.03
C GLY A 408 -9.62 45.44 -29.05
N LEU A 409 -10.72 46.11 -29.40
CA LEU A 409 -10.83 47.57 -29.41
C LEU A 409 -11.36 48.11 -28.07
N SER A 410 -10.99 49.35 -27.73
CA SER A 410 -11.57 50.04 -26.59
C SER A 410 -13.10 50.16 -26.70
N GLY A 411 -13.81 49.62 -25.71
CA GLY A 411 -15.28 49.53 -25.70
C GLY A 411 -15.83 48.14 -26.01
N ASP A 412 -15.00 47.19 -26.46
CA ASP A 412 -15.43 45.84 -26.80
C ASP A 412 -15.80 44.99 -25.57
N THR A 413 -16.68 44.02 -25.79
CA THR A 413 -16.94 42.92 -24.85
C THR A 413 -16.62 41.60 -25.55
N LEU A 414 -15.62 40.88 -25.03
CA LEU A 414 -15.06 39.69 -25.67
C LEU A 414 -15.15 38.49 -24.71
N THR A 415 -15.36 37.30 -25.26
CA THR A 415 -15.17 36.05 -24.51
C THR A 415 -13.79 35.48 -24.84
N LEU A 416 -12.90 35.46 -23.85
CA LEU A 416 -11.54 34.97 -23.99
C LEU A 416 -11.47 33.49 -23.59
N ASN A 417 -10.74 32.70 -24.37
CA ASN A 417 -10.25 31.37 -24.00
C ASN A 417 -8.73 31.46 -23.84
N ILE A 418 -8.25 31.17 -22.63
CA ILE A 418 -6.84 31.23 -22.25
C ILE A 418 -6.35 29.80 -22.04
N SER A 419 -5.34 29.41 -22.81
CA SER A 419 -4.69 28.09 -22.73
C SER A 419 -3.42 28.19 -21.89
N LEU A 420 -3.21 27.21 -21.02
CA LEU A 420 -2.10 27.13 -20.08
C LEU A 420 -1.23 25.92 -20.40
N ASN A 421 0.06 26.04 -20.16
CA ASN A 421 0.98 24.91 -20.19
C ASN A 421 0.60 23.93 -19.06
N GLY A 422 0.35 22.67 -19.39
CA GLY A 422 -0.08 21.65 -18.42
C GLY A 422 1.01 21.19 -17.46
N ASN A 423 2.26 21.58 -17.74
CA ASN A 423 3.49 21.10 -17.11
C ASN A 423 4.21 22.19 -16.30
N THR A 424 3.50 23.23 -15.86
CA THR A 424 4.11 24.36 -15.16
C THR A 424 4.46 24.05 -13.72
N ARG A 425 5.38 24.86 -13.18
CA ARG A 425 5.73 24.88 -11.76
C ARG A 425 5.39 26.27 -11.19
N PRO A 426 4.49 26.38 -10.19
CA PRO A 426 3.73 25.30 -9.55
C PRO A 426 2.69 24.65 -10.51
N PRO A 427 2.28 23.40 -10.25
CA PRO A 427 1.32 22.69 -11.10
C PRO A 427 -0.03 23.39 -11.12
N LEU A 428 -0.70 23.33 -12.29
CA LEU A 428 -2.07 23.84 -12.41
C LEU A 428 -3.00 23.07 -11.46
N PRO A 429 -3.85 23.76 -10.68
CA PRO A 429 -4.81 23.10 -9.80
C PRO A 429 -5.72 22.11 -10.53
N PRO A 430 -6.31 21.10 -9.87
CA PRO A 430 -7.27 20.17 -10.48
C PRO A 430 -8.45 20.89 -11.15
N GLN A 431 -9.01 20.35 -12.24
CA GLN A 431 -10.01 21.03 -13.09
C GLN A 431 -11.20 21.61 -12.32
N GLN A 432 -11.66 20.94 -11.25
CA GLN A 432 -12.77 21.38 -10.41
C GLN A 432 -12.50 22.70 -9.66
N ILE A 433 -11.24 23.11 -9.51
CA ILE A 433 -10.86 24.37 -8.86
C ILE A 433 -10.94 25.51 -9.87
N GLN A 434 -11.89 26.43 -9.66
CA GLN A 434 -12.04 27.63 -10.50
C GLN A 434 -10.99 28.68 -10.16
N ALA A 435 -10.59 29.47 -11.16
CA ALA A 435 -9.77 30.65 -10.93
C ALA A 435 -10.57 31.66 -10.09
N ARG A 436 -9.92 32.21 -9.06
CA ARG A 436 -10.48 33.25 -8.21
C ARG A 436 -10.58 34.58 -8.95
N SER A 437 -9.59 34.89 -9.78
CA SER A 437 -9.62 36.02 -10.69
C SER A 437 -8.72 35.77 -11.91
N VAL A 438 -9.07 36.42 -13.01
CA VAL A 438 -8.23 36.52 -14.20
C VAL A 438 -8.30 37.96 -14.69
N SER A 439 -7.16 38.58 -14.95
CA SER A 439 -7.10 39.96 -15.45
C SER A 439 -6.21 40.09 -16.68
N VAL A 440 -6.58 41.00 -17.57
CA VAL A 440 -5.75 41.49 -18.68
C VAL A 440 -5.25 42.88 -18.30
N GLY A 441 -3.98 43.00 -17.94
CA GLY A 441 -3.46 44.18 -17.25
C GLY A 441 -4.25 44.44 -15.96
N THR A 442 -4.94 45.58 -15.89
CA THR A 442 -5.76 45.98 -14.74
C THR A 442 -7.26 45.70 -14.93
N ILE A 443 -7.66 45.00 -15.99
CA ILE A 443 -9.08 44.75 -16.32
C ILE A 443 -9.43 43.30 -16.00
N ASP A 444 -10.33 43.08 -15.04
CA ASP A 444 -10.78 41.74 -14.66
C ASP A 444 -11.78 41.14 -15.66
N LEU A 445 -11.67 39.83 -15.86
CA LEU A 445 -12.64 39.03 -16.60
C LEU A 445 -13.82 38.66 -15.68
N ASN A 446 -15.02 38.68 -16.25
CA ASN A 446 -16.26 38.26 -15.59
C ASN A 446 -16.71 36.88 -16.11
N ASN A 447 -17.62 36.21 -15.42
CA ASN A 447 -18.19 34.92 -15.85
C ASN A 447 -17.12 33.85 -16.13
N LEU A 448 -16.17 33.69 -15.20
CA LEU A 448 -15.09 32.71 -15.32
C LEU A 448 -15.62 31.28 -15.28
N THR A 449 -15.11 30.45 -16.18
CA THR A 449 -15.36 29.00 -16.24
C THR A 449 -14.07 28.27 -16.61
N ARG A 450 -13.98 26.99 -16.26
CA ARG A 450 -12.80 26.15 -16.51
C ARG A 450 -13.14 24.90 -17.32
N PRO A 451 -13.19 25.00 -18.67
CA PRO A 451 -13.58 23.89 -19.55
C PRO A 451 -12.65 22.66 -19.48
N SER A 452 -11.38 22.84 -19.10
CA SER A 452 -10.39 21.76 -18.91
C SER A 452 -9.34 22.19 -17.88
N ARG A 453 -8.45 21.27 -17.46
CA ARG A 453 -7.32 21.61 -16.56
C ARG A 453 -6.42 22.73 -17.14
N THR A 454 -6.29 22.81 -18.46
CA THR A 454 -5.39 23.73 -19.16
C THR A 454 -6.12 24.88 -19.86
N THR A 455 -7.42 25.08 -19.64
CA THR A 455 -8.18 26.14 -20.31
C THR A 455 -9.05 26.91 -19.33
N ILE A 456 -8.94 28.24 -19.33
CA ILE A 456 -9.87 29.15 -18.64
C ILE A 456 -10.64 29.96 -19.68
N ARG A 457 -11.94 30.14 -19.45
CA ARG A 457 -12.81 30.97 -20.28
C ARG A 457 -13.45 32.07 -19.44
N GLY A 458 -13.44 33.30 -19.94
CA GLY A 458 -14.04 34.45 -19.24
C GLY A 458 -14.42 35.59 -20.18
N THR A 459 -15.17 36.56 -19.68
CA THR A 459 -15.66 37.73 -20.44
C THR A 459 -14.88 38.98 -20.07
N LEU A 460 -14.09 39.51 -21.00
CA LEU A 460 -13.38 40.78 -20.86
C LEU A 460 -14.26 41.93 -21.37
N LYS A 461 -14.44 42.99 -20.59
CA LYS A 461 -15.10 44.24 -21.01
C LYS A 461 -14.07 45.36 -21.03
N ILE A 462 -13.63 45.76 -22.23
CA ILE A 462 -12.57 46.76 -22.39
C ILE A 462 -13.18 48.16 -22.24
N PRO A 463 -12.73 49.00 -21.28
CA PRO A 463 -13.21 50.37 -21.14
C PRO A 463 -12.94 51.20 -22.40
N LYS A 464 -13.84 52.15 -22.74
CA LYS A 464 -13.64 53.04 -23.90
C LYS A 464 -12.39 53.92 -23.81
N ASN A 465 -11.92 54.16 -22.59
CA ASN A 465 -10.71 54.93 -22.28
C ASN A 465 -9.50 54.03 -21.95
N ALA A 466 -9.57 52.73 -22.25
CA ALA A 466 -8.45 51.82 -22.01
C ALA A 466 -7.20 52.28 -22.78
N GLN A 467 -6.05 52.21 -22.12
CA GLN A 467 -4.76 52.53 -22.74
C GLN A 467 -4.39 51.43 -23.75
N LYS A 468 -4.07 51.86 -24.97
CA LYS A 468 -3.61 50.99 -26.05
C LYS A 468 -2.26 50.32 -25.72
N GLY A 469 -1.98 49.21 -26.40
CA GLY A 469 -0.74 48.44 -26.29
C GLY A 469 -0.93 47.05 -25.71
N THR A 470 0.17 46.29 -25.67
CA THR A 470 0.20 44.93 -25.12
C THR A 470 0.01 44.92 -23.61
N LYS A 471 -0.67 43.89 -23.12
CA LYS A 471 -0.98 43.66 -21.71
C LYS A 471 -0.64 42.22 -21.36
N GLY A 472 -0.04 42.04 -20.19
CA GLY A 472 0.10 40.72 -19.58
C GLY A 472 -1.25 40.21 -19.05
N ILE A 473 -1.31 38.91 -18.82
CA ILE A 473 -2.45 38.25 -18.17
C ILE A 473 -2.00 37.68 -16.83
N THR A 474 -2.80 37.91 -15.80
CA THR A 474 -2.61 37.35 -14.47
C THR A 474 -3.79 36.46 -14.13
N ILE A 475 -3.50 35.25 -13.64
CA ILE A 475 -4.49 34.26 -13.23
C ILE A 475 -4.20 33.88 -11.79
N ILE A 476 -5.21 33.96 -10.93
CA ILE A 476 -5.09 33.64 -9.51
C ILE A 476 -6.03 32.48 -9.20
N PHE A 477 -5.48 31.39 -8.68
CA PHE A 477 -6.25 30.26 -8.13
C PHE A 477 -6.23 30.29 -6.60
N PRO A 478 -7.30 29.81 -5.93
CA PRO A 478 -7.22 29.54 -4.51
C PRO A 478 -6.17 28.46 -4.24
N GLY A 479 -5.32 28.67 -3.24
CA GLY A 479 -4.38 27.66 -2.77
C GLY A 479 -5.10 26.55 -2.00
N PRO A 480 -4.43 25.40 -1.75
CA PRO A 480 -4.89 24.40 -0.79
C PRO A 480 -5.24 25.01 0.58
N PRO A 481 -6.07 24.35 1.41
CA PRO A 481 -6.35 24.84 2.77
C PRO A 481 -5.06 25.12 3.53
N GLY A 482 -4.87 26.36 3.98
CA GLY A 482 -3.66 26.82 4.68
C GLY A 482 -2.57 27.44 3.78
N VAL A 483 -2.74 27.44 2.45
CA VAL A 483 -1.79 28.04 1.48
C VAL A 483 -2.42 29.26 0.81
N ASN A 484 -1.62 30.31 0.62
CA ASN A 484 -2.03 31.53 -0.10
C ASN A 484 -2.39 31.23 -1.57
N ASN A 485 -3.09 32.17 -2.23
CA ASN A 485 -3.48 31.99 -3.64
C ASN A 485 -2.26 31.73 -4.55
N VAL A 486 -2.42 30.83 -5.52
CA VAL A 486 -1.40 30.54 -6.54
C VAL A 486 -1.59 31.49 -7.71
N THR A 487 -0.53 32.21 -8.10
CA THR A 487 -0.57 33.22 -9.16
C THR A 487 0.26 32.78 -10.37
N PHE A 488 -0.33 32.92 -11.55
CA PHE A 488 0.29 32.62 -12.84
C PHE A 488 0.24 33.86 -13.72
N THR A 489 1.35 34.18 -14.39
CA THR A 489 1.47 35.38 -15.23
C THR A 489 2.02 35.03 -16.61
N GLY A 490 1.48 35.65 -17.65
CA GLY A 490 2.10 35.67 -18.98
C GLY A 490 2.22 37.11 -19.45
N GLU A 491 3.40 37.51 -19.89
CA GLU A 491 3.64 38.87 -20.40
C GLU A 491 3.17 39.00 -21.85
N ASP A 492 2.73 40.20 -22.23
CA ASP A 492 2.35 40.57 -23.60
C ASP A 492 1.37 39.60 -24.31
N LYS A 493 0.39 39.06 -23.58
CA LYS A 493 -0.56 38.04 -24.09
C LYS A 493 -1.81 38.60 -24.77
N PHE A 494 -2.11 39.88 -24.60
CA PHE A 494 -3.30 40.50 -25.20
C PHE A 494 -3.05 41.95 -25.61
N GLU A 495 -3.48 42.36 -26.81
CA GLU A 495 -3.30 43.73 -27.32
C GLU A 495 -4.62 44.53 -27.32
N ILE A 496 -4.60 45.73 -26.73
CA ILE A 496 -5.70 46.69 -26.85
C ILE A 496 -5.37 47.68 -27.97
N LYS A 497 -6.19 47.70 -29.02
CA LYS A 497 -5.95 48.48 -30.25
C LYS A 497 -6.64 49.84 -30.30
#